data_AF-A0A940TBS2-F1
#
_entry.id   AF-A0A940TBS2-F1
#
_cell.length_a   1.000
_cell.length_b   1.000
_cell.length_c   1.000
_cell.angle_alpha   90.00
_cell.angle_beta   90.00
_cell.angle_gamma   90.00
#
_symmetry.space_group_name_H-M   'P 1'
#
loop_
_entity.id
_entity.type
_entity.pdbx_description
1 polymer ?
#
loop_
_entity_poly.entity_id
_entity_poly.type
_entity_poly.pdbx_seq_one_letter_code
_entity_poly.pdbx_strand_id
1 'polypeptide(L)'
;MITSDDFITNQEWLTNAVAGTDLILRGTSALELHNLFDGYYGEKTIEVYSTKPLESENIECCILESRDSIKFTKIAGVYCTTVSQTINDMLRSVRVDLQALYTALSNYFFSNNMSYDGLEIESDNLERFNEISEDAKSFYG
;
A
#
# COMPACT_ATOMS: atom_id res chain seq x y z
N MET A 1 -6.21 17.29 -14.40
CA MET A 1 -6.01 16.00 -13.70
C MET A 1 -5.86 16.35 -12.24
N ILE A 2 -6.63 15.71 -11.36
CA ILE A 2 -6.54 15.93 -9.92
C ILE A 2 -5.31 15.15 -9.40
N THR A 3 -4.46 15.80 -8.63
CA THR A 3 -3.24 15.22 -8.04
C THR A 3 -3.29 15.27 -6.52
N SER A 4 -2.37 14.60 -5.83
CA SER A 4 -2.32 14.63 -4.36
C SER A 4 -2.25 16.05 -3.77
N ASP A 5 -1.56 16.97 -4.46
CA ASP A 5 -1.38 18.37 -4.05
C ASP A 5 -2.67 19.20 -4.03
N ASP A 6 -3.76 18.70 -4.62
CA ASP A 6 -5.07 19.34 -4.56
C ASP A 6 -5.77 19.10 -3.20
N PHE A 7 -5.15 18.32 -2.31
CA PHE A 7 -5.68 17.91 -1.00
C PHE A 7 -4.71 18.23 0.15
N ILE A 8 -5.22 18.23 1.38
CA ILE A 8 -4.40 18.51 2.57
C ILE A 8 -3.47 17.33 2.87
N THR A 9 -3.92 16.12 2.60
CA THR A 9 -3.15 14.87 2.79
C THR A 9 -3.39 13.90 1.65
N ASN A 10 -2.42 13.03 1.39
CA ASN A 10 -2.61 11.97 0.41
C ASN A 10 -3.75 11.01 0.78
N GLN A 11 -4.02 10.80 2.07
CA GLN A 11 -5.16 10.00 2.51
C GLN A 11 -6.49 10.60 2.08
N GLU A 12 -6.62 11.93 2.17
CA GLU A 12 -7.82 12.62 1.70
C GLU A 12 -7.97 12.47 0.18
N TRP A 13 -6.88 12.63 -0.56
CA TRP A 13 -6.86 12.40 -2.01
C TRP A 13 -7.27 10.98 -2.38
N LEU A 14 -6.65 9.97 -1.77
CA LEU A 14 -6.91 8.55 -2.03
C LEU A 14 -8.34 8.17 -1.69
N THR A 15 -8.82 8.57 -0.50
CA THR A 15 -10.20 8.27 -0.07
C THR A 15 -11.23 8.94 -0.96
N ASN A 16 -10.98 10.17 -1.42
CA ASN A 16 -11.84 10.87 -2.37
C ASN A 16 -11.88 10.15 -3.73
N ALA A 17 -10.72 9.74 -4.24
CA ALA A 17 -10.59 9.15 -5.57
C ALA A 17 -11.29 7.79 -5.71
N VAL A 18 -11.38 7.01 -4.63
CA VAL A 18 -12.07 5.69 -4.65
C VAL A 18 -13.41 5.70 -3.91
N ALA A 19 -13.91 6.87 -3.50
CA ALA A 19 -15.14 7.01 -2.73
C ALA A 19 -16.35 6.38 -3.44
N GLY A 20 -17.11 5.55 -2.72
CA GLY A 20 -18.32 4.92 -3.24
C GLY A 20 -18.08 3.82 -4.28
N THR A 21 -16.82 3.49 -4.57
CA THR A 21 -16.46 2.40 -5.49
C THR A 21 -16.24 1.09 -4.74
N ASP A 22 -16.11 -0.02 -5.48
CA ASP A 22 -15.73 -1.32 -4.95
C ASP A 22 -14.21 -1.58 -5.09
N LEU A 23 -13.43 -0.57 -5.51
CA LEU A 23 -11.98 -0.65 -5.64
C LEU A 23 -11.30 -0.84 -4.28
N ILE A 24 -10.18 -1.55 -4.30
CA ILE A 24 -9.40 -1.85 -3.09
C ILE A 24 -8.00 -1.27 -3.28
N LEU A 25 -7.63 -0.28 -2.48
CA LEU A 25 -6.28 0.29 -2.52
C LEU A 25 -5.24 -0.78 -2.20
N ARG A 26 -4.11 -0.76 -2.93
CA ARG A 26 -2.96 -1.67 -2.77
C ARG A 26 -1.64 -0.89 -2.87
N GLY A 27 -0.52 -1.59 -2.71
CA GLY A 27 0.81 -1.04 -2.96
C GLY A 27 1.09 0.24 -2.17
N THR A 28 1.68 1.24 -2.83
CA THR A 28 2.08 2.52 -2.22
C THR A 28 0.86 3.27 -1.69
N SER A 29 -0.21 3.33 -2.49
CA SER A 29 -1.48 3.96 -2.08
C SER A 29 -2.08 3.34 -0.81
N ALA A 30 -1.93 2.02 -0.63
CA ALA A 30 -2.36 1.38 0.61
C ALA A 30 -1.43 1.70 1.79
N LEU A 31 -0.12 1.79 1.59
CA LEU A 31 0.81 2.20 2.65
C LEU A 31 0.48 3.59 3.18
N GLU A 32 0.13 4.53 2.28
CA GLU A 32 -0.26 5.88 2.63
C GLU A 32 -1.53 5.92 3.48
N LEU A 33 -2.54 5.12 3.11
CA LEU A 33 -3.77 5.05 3.90
C LEU A 33 -3.58 4.35 5.26
N HIS A 34 -2.56 3.50 5.41
CA HIS A 34 -2.19 2.90 6.69
C HIS A 34 -1.33 3.81 7.58
N ASN A 35 -0.94 5.00 7.12
CA ASN A 35 0.06 5.86 7.79
C ASN A 35 1.43 5.18 7.92
N LEU A 36 1.78 4.28 7.00
CA LEU A 36 3.09 3.65 6.96
C LEU A 36 4.05 4.39 6.03
N PHE A 37 3.52 5.20 5.12
CA PHE A 37 4.28 6.05 4.22
C PHE A 37 3.54 7.37 4.04
N ASP A 38 4.23 8.50 4.07
CA ASP A 38 3.55 9.82 3.95
C ASP A 38 3.17 10.15 2.51
N GLY A 39 3.64 9.36 1.56
CA GLY A 39 3.48 9.60 0.13
C GLY A 39 4.56 10.52 -0.44
N TYR A 40 4.43 10.80 -1.72
CA TYR A 40 5.22 11.75 -2.47
C TYR A 40 4.43 13.01 -2.79
N TYR A 41 5.18 14.09 -3.05
CA TYR A 41 4.60 15.32 -3.57
C TYR A 41 4.20 15.17 -5.04
N GLY A 42 3.03 15.67 -5.43
CA GLY A 42 2.57 15.69 -6.82
C GLY A 42 2.23 14.31 -7.39
N GLU A 43 1.74 13.39 -6.55
CA GLU A 43 1.34 12.05 -6.98
C GLU A 43 0.14 12.07 -7.92
N LYS A 44 0.18 11.13 -8.86
CA LYS A 44 -0.74 11.05 -10.00
C LYS A 44 -1.32 9.67 -10.22
N THR A 45 -0.78 8.65 -9.57
CA THR A 45 -1.18 7.26 -9.81
C THR A 45 -1.73 6.68 -8.52
N ILE A 46 -2.89 6.04 -8.63
CA ILE A 46 -3.55 5.33 -7.53
C ILE A 46 -3.50 3.85 -7.85
N GLU A 47 -2.90 3.07 -6.97
CA GLU A 47 -2.80 1.63 -7.13
C GLU A 47 -4.02 0.92 -6.53
N VAL A 48 -4.75 0.15 -7.33
CA VAL A 48 -5.96 -0.57 -6.89
C VAL A 48 -6.01 -2.00 -7.38
N TYR A 49 -6.71 -2.84 -6.63
CA TYR A 49 -7.34 -4.04 -7.15
C TYR A 49 -8.77 -3.77 -7.61
N SER A 50 -9.17 -4.47 -8.67
CA SER A 50 -10.54 -4.49 -9.17
C SER A 50 -10.88 -5.88 -9.70
N THR A 51 -12.16 -6.24 -9.73
CA THR A 51 -12.63 -7.47 -10.42
C THR A 51 -12.98 -7.21 -11.89
N LYS A 52 -12.86 -5.96 -12.34
CA LYS A 52 -13.22 -5.51 -13.69
C LYS A 52 -12.14 -4.58 -14.24
N PRO A 53 -11.86 -4.63 -15.55
CA PRO A 53 -10.98 -3.67 -16.20
C PRO A 53 -11.41 -2.23 -15.92
N LEU A 54 -10.43 -1.36 -15.70
CA LEU A 54 -10.63 0.07 -15.53
C LEU A 54 -9.91 0.81 -16.65
N GLU A 55 -10.59 1.78 -17.25
CA GLU A 55 -9.99 2.72 -18.18
C GLU A 55 -9.82 4.05 -17.44
N SER A 56 -8.65 4.27 -16.83
CA SER A 56 -8.30 5.54 -16.21
C SER A 56 -6.80 5.78 -16.29
N GLU A 57 -6.40 7.00 -16.67
CA GLU A 57 -4.99 7.38 -16.84
C GLU A 57 -4.23 7.49 -15.50
N ASN A 58 -4.95 7.67 -14.40
CA ASN A 58 -4.41 7.87 -13.05
C ASN A 58 -4.59 6.64 -12.13
N ILE A 59 -5.02 5.50 -12.67
CA ILE A 59 -5.21 4.27 -11.89
C ILE A 59 -4.32 3.16 -12.45
N GLU A 60 -3.42 2.67 -11.61
CA GLU A 60 -2.74 1.41 -11.87
C GLU A 60 -3.58 0.27 -11.29
N CYS A 61 -4.22 -0.50 -12.18
CA CYS A 61 -5.17 -1.53 -11.79
C CYS A 61 -4.59 -2.93 -11.93
N CYS A 62 -4.65 -3.71 -10.86
CA CYS A 62 -4.44 -5.15 -10.90
C CYS A 62 -5.79 -5.88 -10.86
N ILE A 63 -6.07 -6.70 -11.89
CA ILE A 63 -7.34 -7.41 -12.01
C ILE A 63 -7.31 -8.70 -11.19
N LEU A 64 -8.30 -8.85 -10.31
CA LEU A 64 -8.53 -10.06 -9.54
C LEU A 64 -9.62 -10.90 -10.18
N GLU A 65 -9.48 -12.23 -10.06
CA GLU A 65 -10.56 -13.16 -10.40
C GLU A 65 -11.73 -13.05 -9.41
N SER A 66 -11.43 -12.84 -8.11
CA SER A 66 -12.40 -12.65 -7.04
C SER A 66 -11.83 -11.76 -5.94
N ARG A 67 -12.67 -11.02 -5.22
CA ARG A 67 -12.25 -10.26 -4.04
C ARG A 67 -11.80 -11.15 -2.89
N ASP A 68 -12.26 -12.39 -2.85
CA ASP A 68 -11.92 -13.36 -1.79
C ASP A 68 -10.46 -13.84 -1.90
N SER A 69 -9.78 -13.54 -3.01
CA SER A 69 -8.38 -13.93 -3.21
C SER A 69 -7.38 -13.02 -2.50
N ILE A 70 -7.83 -11.94 -1.86
CA ILE A 70 -6.96 -10.99 -1.14
C ILE A 70 -7.52 -10.63 0.23
N LYS A 71 -6.63 -10.35 1.19
CA LYS A 71 -7.02 -9.83 2.50
C LYS A 71 -7.11 -8.31 2.47
N PHE A 72 -8.32 -7.77 2.65
CA PHE A 72 -8.56 -6.33 2.72
C PHE A 72 -9.43 -5.96 3.93
N THR A 73 -9.40 -4.69 4.29
CA THR A 73 -10.18 -4.07 5.37
C THR A 73 -10.83 -2.79 4.87
N LYS A 74 -11.61 -2.13 5.74
CA LYS A 74 -12.24 -0.85 5.45
C LYS A 74 -11.65 0.24 6.35
N ILE A 75 -11.09 1.28 5.74
CA ILE A 75 -10.48 2.44 6.41
C ILE A 75 -11.18 3.68 5.90
N ALA A 76 -11.67 4.55 6.80
CA ALA A 76 -12.36 5.79 6.43
C ALA A 76 -13.48 5.63 5.37
N GLY A 77 -14.15 4.46 5.34
CA GLY A 77 -15.25 4.21 4.41
C GLY A 77 -14.85 3.58 3.06
N VAL A 78 -13.55 3.44 2.76
CA VAL A 78 -13.04 2.84 1.51
C VAL A 78 -12.33 1.51 1.77
N TYR A 79 -12.17 0.67 0.74
CA TYR A 79 -11.47 -0.61 0.87
C TYR A 79 -9.97 -0.45 0.64
N CYS A 80 -9.17 -1.11 1.47
CA CYS A 80 -7.72 -1.10 1.43
C CYS A 80 -7.19 -2.49 1.81
N THR A 81 -6.14 -2.98 1.16
CA THR A 81 -5.46 -4.21 1.58
C THR A 81 -5.07 -4.13 3.05
N THR A 82 -5.09 -5.25 3.78
CA THR A 82 -4.54 -5.28 5.15
C THR A 82 -3.05 -4.94 5.10
N VAL A 83 -2.46 -4.46 6.21
CA VAL A 83 -1.00 -4.16 6.25
C VAL A 83 -0.17 -5.34 5.76
N SER A 84 -0.47 -6.56 6.24
CA SER A 84 0.22 -7.78 5.80
C SER A 84 0.05 -8.03 4.30
N GLN A 85 -1.16 -7.88 3.76
CA GLN A 85 -1.38 -8.02 2.32
C GLN A 85 -0.61 -6.97 1.51
N THR A 86 -0.64 -5.70 1.94
CA THR A 86 0.10 -4.61 1.26
C THR A 86 1.60 -4.91 1.21
N ILE A 87 2.19 -5.32 2.33
CA ILE A 87 3.62 -5.67 2.40
C ILE A 87 3.92 -6.87 1.49
N ASN A 88 3.10 -7.93 1.51
CA ASN A 88 3.29 -9.08 0.61
C ASN A 88 3.16 -8.71 -0.87
N ASP A 89 2.23 -7.82 -1.23
CA ASP A 89 2.05 -7.35 -2.60
C ASP A 89 3.29 -6.59 -3.10
N MET A 90 3.87 -5.76 -2.23
CA MET A 90 5.08 -4.99 -2.51
C MET A 90 6.31 -5.91 -2.61
N LEU A 91 6.45 -6.88 -1.71
CA LEU A 91 7.52 -7.87 -1.75
C LEU A 91 7.46 -8.79 -2.97
N ARG A 92 6.27 -9.06 -3.52
CA ARG A 92 6.16 -9.89 -4.73
C ARG A 92 6.49 -9.11 -6.00
N SER A 93 6.34 -7.79 -6.00
CA SER A 93 6.49 -6.96 -7.20
C SER A 93 7.95 -6.67 -7.54
N VAL A 94 8.32 -6.87 -8.80
CA VAL A 94 9.63 -6.47 -9.35
C VAL A 94 9.70 -4.99 -9.72
N ARG A 95 8.56 -4.29 -9.74
CA ARG A 95 8.44 -2.84 -10.02
C ARG A 95 8.06 -2.04 -8.78
N VAL A 96 8.23 -2.63 -7.59
CA VAL A 96 7.86 -2.00 -6.33
C VAL A 96 8.63 -0.70 -6.12
N ASP A 97 7.96 0.29 -5.53
CA ASP A 97 8.63 1.41 -4.91
C ASP A 97 9.38 0.93 -3.66
N LEU A 98 10.68 0.66 -3.82
CA LEU A 98 11.52 0.18 -2.72
C LEU A 98 11.65 1.22 -1.61
N GLN A 99 11.63 2.53 -1.93
CA GLN A 99 11.74 3.55 -0.91
C GLN A 99 10.48 3.58 -0.04
N ALA A 100 9.30 3.54 -0.64
CA ALA A 100 8.05 3.42 0.11
C ALA A 100 8.02 2.16 0.98
N LEU A 101 8.50 1.02 0.46
CA LEU A 101 8.57 -0.24 1.21
C LEU A 101 9.54 -0.17 2.41
N TYR A 102 10.75 0.37 2.22
CA TYR A 102 11.72 0.57 3.31
C TYR A 102 11.15 1.48 4.40
N THR A 103 10.59 2.62 4.00
CA THR A 103 9.94 3.55 4.94
C THR A 103 8.81 2.88 5.70
N ALA A 104 7.94 2.13 5.00
CA ALA A 104 6.82 1.44 5.63
C ALA A 104 7.25 0.39 6.65
N LEU A 105 8.27 -0.42 6.33
CA LEU A 105 8.80 -1.40 7.28
C LEU A 105 9.50 -0.74 8.46
N SER A 106 10.22 0.37 8.25
CA SER A 106 10.81 1.16 9.32
C SER A 106 9.73 1.73 10.25
N ASN A 107 8.74 2.41 9.69
CA ASN A 107 7.63 3.00 10.43
C ASN A 107 6.82 1.95 11.19
N TYR A 108 6.53 0.79 10.56
CA TYR A 108 5.86 -0.32 11.24
C TYR A 108 6.69 -0.78 12.44
N PHE A 109 7.99 -1.04 12.26
CA PHE A 109 8.87 -1.54 13.31
C PHE A 109 8.91 -0.61 14.52
N PHE A 110 9.15 0.69 14.30
CA PHE A 110 9.23 1.66 15.39
C PHE A 110 7.87 1.92 16.06
N SER A 111 6.77 1.82 15.31
CA SER A 111 5.41 1.96 15.87
C SER A 111 4.93 0.70 16.61
N ASN A 112 5.58 -0.45 16.40
CA ASN A 112 5.21 -1.75 16.97
C ASN A 112 6.29 -2.32 17.91
N ASN A 113 6.75 -1.50 18.86
CA ASN A 113 7.70 -1.92 19.92
C ASN A 113 9.00 -2.52 19.39
N MET A 114 9.51 -2.02 18.25
CA MET A 114 10.71 -2.54 17.60
C MET A 114 10.57 -4.03 17.24
N SER A 115 9.40 -4.38 16.70
CA SER A 115 9.10 -5.74 16.24
C SER A 115 8.27 -5.71 14.96
N TYR A 116 8.40 -6.78 14.18
CA TYR A 116 7.51 -7.07 13.04
C TYR A 116 6.35 -8.00 13.44
N ASP A 117 6.20 -8.30 14.73
CA ASP A 117 5.06 -9.07 15.24
C ASP A 117 3.74 -8.45 14.76
N GLY A 118 2.83 -9.31 14.31
CA GLY A 118 1.56 -8.90 13.69
C GLY A 118 1.59 -8.82 12.15
N LEU A 119 2.76 -8.86 11.52
CA LEU A 119 2.86 -9.08 10.08
C LEU A 119 2.78 -10.57 9.74
N GLU A 120 1.83 -10.93 8.88
CA GLU A 120 1.70 -12.26 8.28
C GLU A 120 2.40 -12.25 6.91
N ILE A 121 3.68 -12.57 6.88
CA ILE A 121 4.45 -12.67 5.62
C ILE A 121 4.26 -14.05 4.99
N GLU A 122 3.93 -14.08 3.70
CA GLU A 122 3.78 -15.32 2.94
C GLU A 122 5.13 -16.03 2.77
N SER A 123 5.11 -17.36 2.70
CA SER A 123 6.31 -18.19 2.61
C SER A 123 7.26 -17.75 1.49
N ASP A 124 6.68 -17.42 0.33
CA ASP A 124 7.43 -17.10 -0.89
C ASP A 124 8.09 -15.71 -0.80
N ASN A 125 7.64 -14.87 0.13
CA ASN A 125 8.16 -13.54 0.37
C ASN A 125 9.15 -13.48 1.55
N LEU A 126 9.31 -14.56 2.32
CA LEU A 126 10.12 -14.55 3.55
C LEU A 126 11.58 -14.19 3.31
N GLU A 127 12.20 -14.71 2.26
CA GLU A 127 13.61 -14.42 1.94
C GLU A 127 13.80 -12.91 1.70
N ARG A 128 13.02 -12.36 0.76
CA ARG A 128 13.06 -10.92 0.43
C ARG A 128 12.67 -10.04 1.62
N PHE A 129 11.69 -10.47 2.42
CA PHE A 129 11.31 -9.76 3.63
C PHE A 129 12.47 -9.68 4.63
N ASN A 130 13.16 -10.78 4.89
CA ASN A 130 14.27 -10.81 5.83
C ASN A 130 15.42 -9.90 5.38
N GLU A 131 15.72 -9.86 4.08
CA GLU A 131 16.73 -8.93 3.53
C GLU A 131 16.32 -7.47 3.74
N ILE A 132 15.13 -7.09 3.26
CA ILE A 132 14.67 -5.70 3.28
C ILE A 132 14.40 -5.22 4.71
N SER A 133 13.85 -6.07 5.58
CA SER A 133 13.48 -5.68 6.94
C SER A 133 14.68 -5.39 7.83
N GLU A 134 15.82 -6.07 7.65
CA GLU A 134 17.05 -5.72 8.37
C GLU A 134 17.57 -4.35 7.95
N ASP A 135 17.59 -4.07 6.65
CA ASP A 135 18.00 -2.77 6.11
C ASP A 135 17.03 -1.65 6.54
N ALA A 136 15.73 -1.93 6.59
CA ALA A 136 14.68 -0.98 6.97
C ALA A 136 14.85 -0.45 8.40
N LYS A 137 15.39 -1.24 9.34
CA LYS A 137 15.62 -0.78 10.73
C LYS A 137 16.59 0.40 10.84
N SER A 138 17.48 0.54 9.85
CA SER A 138 18.43 1.64 9.77
C SER A 138 17.97 2.76 8.83
N PHE A 139 16.84 2.56 8.15
CA PHE A 139 16.25 3.52 7.24
C PHE A 139 15.45 4.54 8.07
N TYR A 140 16.01 5.74 8.25
CA TYR A 140 15.26 6.86 8.81
C TYR A 140 14.28 7.37 7.75
N GLY A 141 12.99 7.33 8.09
CA GLY A 141 11.95 8.11 7.41
C GLY A 141 12.04 9.58 7.77
#